data_AF-A0AA40B738-F1
#
_entry.id   AF-A0AA40B738-F1
#
_cell.length_a   1.000
_cell.length_b   1.000
_cell.length_c   1.000
_cell.angle_alpha   90.00
_cell.angle_beta   90.00
_cell.angle_gamma   90.00
#
_symmetry.space_group_name_H-M   'P 1'
#
loop_
_entity.id
_entity.type
_entity.pdbx_description
1 polymer ?
#
loop_
_entity_poly.entity_id
_entity_poly.type
_entity_poly.pdbx_seq_one_letter_code
_entity_poly.pdbx_strand_id
1 'polypeptide(L)'
;MPLVPIPGSTFITKHGADALPTPTQVRMKAGADAQSRRPKPVIFRDLGLVVKFGRDVAETEAKTQQFVHKKLQGTVPVPEVYGWEVDSNRGETYIYMALVAGKTLAAEWGQMSRTNKLALCKQFRTMWWAWRQLQHPEAADHYIGTLTRHPVRDVHLVENGEKVGPLYGDAAVGTFDNRCGIDLPAASAQAIFAHDDINVLNIIVAQEGADLKVVAVLDWAQSGWYPEYWESCKVFSTRVHSTLFFTRLMEDWMLWLPQVLTPPSDAQRDKFSVFVSSRI
;
A
#
# COMPACT_ATOMS: atom_id res chain seq x y z
N MET A 1 -12.57 -9.80 -18.58
CA MET A 1 -13.82 -9.63 -17.82
C MET A 1 -14.32 -8.21 -18.03
N PRO A 2 -15.65 -7.97 -18.00
CA PRO A 2 -16.19 -6.62 -18.14
C PRO A 2 -15.77 -5.74 -16.95
N LEU A 3 -15.84 -4.42 -17.15
CA LEU A 3 -15.74 -3.41 -16.11
C LEU A 3 -16.63 -3.78 -14.91
N VAL A 4 -16.05 -3.72 -13.71
CA VAL A 4 -16.75 -3.84 -12.42
C VAL A 4 -16.83 -2.44 -11.81
N PRO A 5 -17.91 -1.67 -12.07
CA PRO A 5 -18.10 -0.38 -11.43
C PRO A 5 -18.46 -0.57 -9.96
N ILE A 6 -18.05 0.37 -9.10
CA ILE A 6 -18.47 0.43 -7.70
C ILE A 6 -19.76 1.26 -7.63
N PRO A 7 -20.93 0.63 -7.35
CA PRO A 7 -22.18 1.36 -7.24
C PRO A 7 -22.13 2.38 -6.11
N GLY A 8 -22.66 3.58 -6.36
CA GLY A 8 -22.68 4.66 -5.38
C GLY A 8 -21.35 5.39 -5.18
N SER A 9 -20.27 5.00 -5.89
CA SER A 9 -19.05 5.81 -5.88
C SER A 9 -19.30 7.19 -6.49
N THR A 10 -18.54 8.20 -6.07
CA THR A 10 -18.81 9.60 -6.46
C THR A 10 -18.76 9.79 -7.98
N PHE A 11 -17.80 9.17 -8.65
CA PHE A 11 -17.66 9.23 -10.11
C PHE A 11 -18.85 8.56 -10.81
N ILE A 12 -19.18 7.32 -10.43
CA ILE A 12 -20.24 6.55 -11.09
C ILE A 12 -21.60 7.23 -10.90
N THR A 13 -21.84 7.80 -9.71
CA THR A 13 -23.07 8.55 -9.41
C THR A 13 -23.19 9.82 -10.25
N LYS A 14 -22.07 10.51 -10.51
CA LYS A 14 -22.06 11.78 -11.24
C LYS A 14 -22.02 11.63 -12.76
N HIS A 15 -21.29 10.64 -13.27
CA HIS A 15 -20.93 10.52 -14.68
C HIS A 15 -21.44 9.23 -15.34
N GLY A 16 -21.86 8.23 -14.57
CA GLY A 16 -22.15 6.89 -15.08
C GLY A 16 -20.88 6.06 -15.33
N ALA A 17 -21.04 4.73 -15.43
CA ALA A 17 -19.93 3.81 -15.66
C ALA A 17 -19.30 3.95 -17.05
N ASP A 18 -20.10 4.27 -18.06
CA ASP A 18 -19.67 4.42 -19.45
C ASP A 18 -18.75 5.63 -19.68
N ALA A 19 -18.66 6.53 -18.70
CA ALA A 19 -17.73 7.67 -18.72
C ALA A 19 -16.29 7.30 -18.32
N LEU A 20 -16.07 6.09 -17.77
CA LEU A 20 -14.71 5.62 -17.48
C LEU A 20 -13.95 5.35 -18.79
N PRO A 21 -12.66 5.73 -18.89
CA PRO A 21 -11.88 5.48 -20.08
C PRO A 21 -11.65 3.98 -20.27
N THR A 22 -11.87 3.49 -21.48
CA THR A 22 -11.61 2.10 -21.87
C THR A 22 -10.12 1.75 -21.73
N PRO A 23 -9.77 0.46 -21.56
CA PRO A 23 -8.38 0.00 -21.59
C PRO A 23 -7.59 0.54 -22.79
N THR A 24 -8.21 0.58 -23.97
CA THR A 24 -7.61 1.14 -25.19
C THR A 24 -7.25 2.62 -25.02
N GLN A 25 -8.15 3.45 -24.49
CA GLN A 25 -7.89 4.87 -24.22
C GLN A 25 -6.78 5.08 -23.18
N VAL A 26 -6.78 4.27 -22.12
CA VAL A 26 -5.72 4.30 -21.09
C VAL A 26 -4.36 3.98 -21.71
N ARG A 27 -4.27 2.90 -22.50
CA ARG A 27 -3.03 2.49 -23.18
C ARG A 27 -2.54 3.52 -24.19
N MET A 28 -3.43 4.08 -25.01
CA MET A 28 -3.06 5.14 -25.96
C MET A 28 -2.44 6.35 -25.24
N LYS A 29 -3.01 6.74 -24.10
CA LYS A 29 -2.52 7.87 -23.31
C LYS A 29 -1.21 7.56 -22.58
N ALA A 30 -0.98 6.31 -22.18
CA ALA A 30 0.30 5.85 -21.62
C ALA A 30 1.42 5.76 -22.68
N GLY A 31 1.08 5.61 -23.96
CA GLY A 31 2.05 5.55 -25.05
C GLY A 31 3.00 4.36 -24.92
N ALA A 32 4.29 4.58 -25.12
CA ALA A 32 5.32 3.52 -25.05
C ALA A 32 5.39 2.84 -23.67
N ASP A 33 5.03 3.55 -22.60
CA ASP A 33 5.08 3.03 -21.23
C ASP A 33 4.05 1.91 -21.00
N ALA A 34 3.00 1.83 -21.84
CA ALA A 34 2.00 0.76 -21.80
C ALA A 34 2.56 -0.65 -22.09
N GLN A 35 3.83 -0.76 -22.50
CA GLN A 35 4.52 -2.05 -22.66
C GLN A 35 5.15 -2.56 -21.36
N SER A 36 5.36 -1.68 -20.38
CA SER A 36 5.84 -2.05 -19.04
C SER A 36 4.86 -3.02 -18.36
N ARG A 37 5.37 -3.90 -17.48
CA ARG A 37 4.49 -4.72 -16.61
C ARG A 37 3.79 -3.88 -15.55
N ARG A 38 4.40 -2.76 -15.16
CA ARG A 38 3.87 -1.76 -14.22
C ARG A 38 4.08 -0.35 -14.82
N PRO A 39 3.28 0.04 -15.82
CA PRO A 39 3.27 1.40 -16.35
C PRO A 39 2.97 2.44 -15.26
N LYS A 40 3.35 3.69 -15.51
CA LYS A 40 2.96 4.83 -14.68
C LYS A 40 1.44 5.02 -14.73
N PRO A 41 0.80 5.39 -13.61
CA PRO A 41 -0.62 5.69 -13.61
C PRO A 41 -0.98 6.80 -14.61
N VAL A 42 -2.09 6.63 -15.31
CA VAL A 42 -2.54 7.54 -16.36
C VAL A 42 -3.56 8.53 -15.78
N ILE A 43 -3.30 9.82 -15.93
CA ILE A 43 -4.13 10.88 -15.36
C ILE A 43 -5.09 11.46 -16.41
N PHE A 44 -6.39 11.40 -16.12
CA PHE A 44 -7.46 12.05 -16.87
C PHE A 44 -7.97 13.25 -16.06
N ARG A 45 -7.28 14.39 -16.16
CA ARG A 45 -7.54 15.60 -15.33
C ARG A 45 -8.96 16.12 -15.48
N ASP A 46 -9.49 16.15 -16.70
CA ASP A 46 -10.83 16.65 -16.99
C ASP A 46 -11.95 15.82 -16.33
N LEU A 47 -11.61 14.58 -15.96
CA LEU A 47 -12.49 13.64 -15.27
C LEU A 47 -12.20 13.55 -13.76
N GLY A 48 -11.16 14.24 -13.25
CA GLY A 48 -10.70 14.06 -11.87
C GLY A 48 -10.28 12.62 -11.56
N LEU A 49 -9.74 11.91 -12.55
CA LEU A 49 -9.52 10.47 -12.52
C LEU A 49 -8.03 10.14 -12.74
N VAL A 50 -7.55 9.12 -12.04
CA VAL A 50 -6.30 8.42 -12.34
C VAL A 50 -6.56 6.93 -12.51
N VAL A 51 -5.86 6.31 -13.47
CA VAL A 51 -5.96 4.87 -13.75
C VAL A 51 -4.61 4.21 -13.50
N LYS A 52 -4.55 3.32 -12.51
CA LYS A 52 -3.40 2.41 -12.30
C LYS A 52 -3.67 1.15 -13.10
N PHE A 53 -2.73 0.75 -13.96
CA PHE A 53 -2.92 -0.43 -14.79
C PHE A 53 -1.63 -1.19 -15.02
N GLY A 54 -1.74 -2.43 -15.49
CA GLY A 54 -0.60 -3.27 -15.87
C GLY A 54 -0.80 -4.74 -15.51
N ARG A 55 0.20 -5.55 -15.85
CA ARG A 55 0.23 -7.00 -15.58
C ARG A 55 0.54 -7.33 -14.12
N ASP A 56 1.19 -6.42 -13.41
CA ASP A 56 1.52 -6.60 -11.99
C ASP A 56 0.48 -5.95 -11.05
N VAL A 57 -0.52 -5.27 -11.62
CA VAL A 57 -1.67 -4.71 -10.89
C VAL A 57 -2.71 -5.81 -10.69
N ALA A 58 -3.22 -5.94 -9.46
CA ALA A 58 -4.16 -7.00 -9.11
C ALA A 58 -5.49 -6.43 -8.64
N GLU A 59 -6.57 -7.14 -8.93
CA GLU A 59 -7.92 -6.83 -8.42
C GLU A 59 -7.95 -6.72 -6.88
N THR A 60 -7.18 -7.55 -6.19
CA THR A 60 -7.04 -7.48 -4.73
C THR A 60 -6.61 -6.09 -4.25
N GLU A 61 -5.79 -5.35 -5.00
CA GLU A 61 -5.41 -3.99 -4.65
C GLU A 61 -6.63 -3.05 -4.65
N ALA A 62 -7.47 -3.11 -5.69
CA ALA A 62 -8.69 -2.29 -5.79
C ALA A 62 -9.65 -2.60 -4.63
N LYS A 63 -9.87 -3.90 -4.35
CA LYS A 63 -10.72 -4.37 -3.25
C LYS A 63 -10.18 -3.92 -1.89
N THR A 64 -8.88 -4.02 -1.66
CA THR A 64 -8.25 -3.57 -0.41
C THR A 64 -8.35 -2.06 -0.24
N GLN A 65 -8.06 -1.28 -1.28
CA GLN A 65 -8.19 0.17 -1.22
C GLN A 65 -9.64 0.59 -0.94
N GLN A 66 -10.63 -0.04 -1.59
CA GLN A 66 -12.05 0.19 -1.32
C GLN A 66 -12.42 -0.12 0.14
N PHE A 67 -11.96 -1.25 0.67
CA PHE A 67 -12.19 -1.64 2.07
C PHE A 67 -11.63 -0.62 3.05
N VAL A 68 -10.36 -0.24 2.87
CA VAL A 68 -9.69 0.73 3.76
C VAL A 68 -10.33 2.11 3.66
N HIS A 69 -10.63 2.58 2.45
CA HIS A 69 -11.34 3.84 2.22
C HIS A 69 -12.65 3.91 3.01
N LYS A 70 -13.45 2.84 2.97
CA LYS A 70 -14.73 2.76 3.69
C LYS A 70 -14.54 2.66 5.21
N LYS A 71 -13.60 1.83 5.67
CA LYS A 71 -13.43 1.54 7.10
C LYS A 71 -12.73 2.66 7.87
N LEU A 72 -11.86 3.43 7.22
CA LEU A 72 -11.05 4.47 7.84
C LEU A 72 -11.44 5.89 7.41
N GLN A 73 -12.64 6.04 6.84
CA GLN A 73 -13.17 7.33 6.43
C GLN A 73 -13.10 8.35 7.59
N GLY A 74 -12.56 9.53 7.31
CA GLY A 74 -12.36 10.59 8.31
C GLY A 74 -11.09 10.45 9.17
N THR A 75 -10.37 9.34 9.08
CA THR A 75 -9.09 9.13 9.80
C THR A 75 -7.91 8.97 8.85
N VAL A 76 -8.05 8.12 7.82
CA VAL A 76 -7.01 7.90 6.81
C VAL A 76 -7.56 8.36 5.45
N PRO A 77 -6.98 9.39 4.83
CA PRO A 77 -7.42 9.82 3.51
C PRO A 77 -6.93 8.81 2.48
N VAL A 78 -7.84 8.03 1.91
CA VAL A 78 -7.54 7.04 0.86
C VAL A 78 -8.31 7.44 -0.40
N PRO A 79 -7.70 7.47 -1.59
CA PRO A 79 -8.43 7.77 -2.82
C PRO A 79 -9.58 6.78 -3.04
N GLU A 80 -10.75 7.30 -3.36
CA GLU A 80 -11.91 6.47 -3.68
C GLU A 80 -11.64 5.66 -4.96
N VAL A 81 -11.99 4.37 -4.95
CA VAL A 81 -12.00 3.53 -6.15
C VAL A 81 -13.37 3.64 -6.79
N TYR A 82 -13.42 3.87 -8.09
CA TYR A 82 -14.65 3.98 -8.89
C TYR A 82 -15.03 2.66 -9.56
N GLY A 83 -14.04 1.80 -9.79
CA GLY A 83 -14.22 0.48 -10.37
C GLY A 83 -12.89 -0.12 -10.80
N TRP A 84 -12.94 -1.34 -11.34
CA TRP A 84 -11.78 -1.98 -11.97
C TRP A 84 -12.21 -2.82 -13.18
N GLU A 85 -11.27 -3.10 -14.07
CA GLU A 85 -11.47 -3.97 -15.24
C GLU A 85 -10.28 -4.91 -15.38
N VAL A 86 -10.53 -6.14 -15.84
CA VAL A 86 -9.48 -7.14 -16.11
C VAL A 86 -9.52 -7.49 -17.59
N ASP A 87 -8.51 -7.05 -18.34
CA ASP A 87 -8.29 -7.48 -19.72
C ASP A 87 -7.59 -8.84 -19.71
N SER A 88 -8.39 -9.91 -19.78
CA SER A 88 -7.91 -11.29 -19.80
C SER A 88 -7.05 -11.61 -21.03
N ASN A 89 -7.22 -10.90 -22.15
CA ASN A 89 -6.43 -11.14 -23.36
C ASN A 89 -4.99 -10.62 -23.20
N ARG A 90 -4.81 -9.55 -22.43
CA ARG A 90 -3.50 -8.96 -22.13
C ARG A 90 -2.93 -9.37 -20.78
N GLY A 91 -3.75 -9.96 -19.92
CA GLY A 91 -3.42 -10.25 -18.53
C GLY A 91 -3.22 -8.96 -17.72
N GLU A 92 -3.95 -7.89 -18.05
CA GLU A 92 -3.81 -6.57 -17.42
C GLU A 92 -5.02 -6.25 -16.55
N THR A 93 -4.77 -5.64 -15.40
CA THR A 93 -5.81 -5.06 -14.54
C THR A 93 -5.76 -3.55 -14.66
N TYR A 94 -6.92 -2.90 -14.61
CA TYR A 94 -7.12 -1.45 -14.62
C TYR A 94 -7.91 -1.07 -13.37
N ILE A 95 -7.39 -0.15 -12.56
CA ILE A 95 -8.03 0.36 -11.35
C ILE A 95 -8.32 1.84 -11.58
N TYR A 96 -9.60 2.20 -11.56
CA TYR A 96 -10.10 3.55 -11.73
C TYR A 96 -10.31 4.19 -10.37
N MET A 97 -9.65 5.31 -10.09
CA MET A 97 -9.70 5.93 -8.77
C MET A 97 -9.57 7.45 -8.81
N ALA A 98 -9.96 8.11 -7.73
CA ALA A 98 -9.93 9.56 -7.58
C ALA A 98 -8.52 10.12 -7.80
N LEU A 99 -8.42 11.16 -8.63
CA LEU A 99 -7.22 11.98 -8.73
C LEU A 99 -7.18 12.95 -7.55
N VAL A 100 -6.25 12.75 -6.62
CA VAL A 100 -6.07 13.62 -5.46
C VAL A 100 -5.12 14.78 -5.81
N ALA A 101 -5.55 16.00 -5.51
CA ALA A 101 -4.73 17.19 -5.67
C ALA A 101 -3.69 17.31 -4.53
N GLY A 102 -2.45 17.58 -4.89
CA GLY A 102 -1.35 17.74 -3.94
C GLY A 102 -0.02 17.34 -4.55
N LYS A 103 0.99 17.19 -3.71
CA LYS A 103 2.34 16.74 -4.09
C LYS A 103 2.71 15.51 -3.29
N THR A 104 3.53 14.63 -3.87
CA THR A 104 4.05 13.50 -3.10
C THR A 104 4.88 14.02 -1.92
N LEU A 105 4.87 13.28 -0.81
CA LEU A 105 5.72 13.61 0.33
C LEU A 105 7.19 13.63 -0.11
N ALA A 106 7.59 12.73 -1.01
CA ALA A 106 8.91 12.70 -1.62
C ALA A 106 9.36 14.05 -2.22
N ALA A 107 8.45 14.72 -2.93
CA ALA A 107 8.75 15.98 -3.61
C ALA A 107 8.93 17.15 -2.63
N GLU A 108 8.31 17.08 -1.45
CA GLU A 108 8.32 18.18 -0.47
C GLU A 108 9.25 17.90 0.72
N TRP A 109 9.55 16.64 1.05
CA TRP A 109 10.20 16.26 2.31
C TRP A 109 11.57 16.93 2.53
N GLY A 110 12.40 16.99 1.47
CA GLY A 110 13.75 17.56 1.56
C GLY A 110 13.78 19.05 1.92
N GLN A 111 12.72 19.79 1.57
CA GLN A 111 12.59 21.24 1.82
C GLN A 111 11.69 21.57 3.02
N MET A 112 11.08 20.56 3.66
CA MET A 112 10.21 20.78 4.82
C MET A 112 10.98 21.23 6.05
N SER A 113 10.40 22.20 6.76
CA SER A 113 10.87 22.57 8.10
C SER A 113 10.72 21.41 9.09
N ARG A 114 11.54 21.43 10.14
CA ARG A 114 11.45 20.48 11.25
C ARG A 114 10.04 20.45 11.88
N THR A 115 9.39 21.61 11.98
CA THR A 115 8.03 21.75 12.52
C THR A 115 7.00 21.03 11.63
N ASN A 116 7.09 21.19 10.31
CA ASN A 116 6.20 20.52 9.37
C ASN A 116 6.41 19.01 9.37
N LYS A 117 7.66 18.54 9.39
CA LYS A 117 7.97 17.11 9.53
C LYS A 117 7.37 16.52 10.81
N LEU A 118 7.51 17.22 11.95
CA LEU A 118 6.92 16.77 13.22
C LEU A 118 5.38 16.75 13.18
N ALA A 119 4.76 17.77 12.60
CA ALA A 119 3.31 17.82 12.45
C ALA A 119 2.77 16.68 11.58
N LEU A 120 3.45 16.38 10.47
CA LEU A 120 3.11 15.23 9.63
C LEU A 120 3.34 13.90 10.35
N CYS A 121 4.43 13.74 11.12
CA CYS A 121 4.65 12.52 11.90
C CYS A 121 3.50 12.24 12.88
N LYS A 122 2.95 13.27 13.52
CA LYS A 122 1.77 13.14 14.38
C LYS A 122 0.55 12.64 13.60
N GLN A 123 0.31 13.18 12.40
CA GLN A 123 -0.78 12.73 11.53
C GLN A 123 -0.59 11.27 11.11
N PHE A 124 0.61 10.89 10.65
CA PHE A 124 0.91 9.51 10.25
C PHE A 124 0.76 8.53 11.40
N ARG A 125 1.18 8.89 12.61
CA ARG A 125 1.02 8.03 13.78
C ARG A 125 -0.45 7.72 14.03
N THR A 126 -1.34 8.70 13.92
CA THR A 126 -2.78 8.48 14.04
C THR A 126 -3.30 7.52 12.97
N MET A 127 -2.89 7.72 11.71
CA MET A 127 -3.30 6.85 10.60
C MET A 127 -2.78 5.42 10.76
N TRP A 128 -1.52 5.27 11.15
CA TRP A 128 -0.86 4.00 11.40
C TRP A 128 -1.60 3.17 12.44
N TRP A 129 -1.92 3.79 13.57
CA TRP A 129 -2.73 3.13 14.57
C TRP A 129 -4.11 2.75 14.03
N ALA A 130 -4.74 3.61 13.23
CA ALA A 130 -6.07 3.35 12.70
C ALA A 130 -6.16 2.10 11.82
N TRP A 131 -5.26 1.91 10.85
CA TRP A 131 -5.33 0.70 10.00
C TRP A 131 -4.93 -0.57 10.74
N ARG A 132 -4.04 -0.48 11.74
CA ARG A 132 -3.68 -1.65 12.57
C ARG A 132 -4.84 -2.16 13.42
N GLN A 133 -5.86 -1.34 13.66
CA GLN A 133 -7.08 -1.77 14.34
C GLN A 133 -8.11 -2.41 13.41
N LEU A 134 -7.85 -2.47 12.09
CA LEU A 134 -8.75 -3.12 11.15
C LEU A 134 -8.84 -4.62 11.44
N GLN A 135 -10.05 -5.05 11.77
CA GLN A 135 -10.38 -6.45 11.94
C GLN A 135 -10.57 -7.12 10.58
N HIS A 136 -10.40 -8.44 10.53
CA HIS A 136 -10.83 -9.23 9.39
C HIS A 136 -12.31 -8.96 9.05
N PRO A 137 -12.72 -9.08 7.77
CA PRO A 137 -14.11 -8.86 7.38
C PRO A 137 -15.10 -9.79 8.11
N GLU A 138 -14.70 -11.03 8.39
CA GLU A 138 -15.49 -11.99 9.16
C GLU A 138 -14.88 -12.18 10.55
N ALA A 139 -15.71 -12.18 11.60
CA ALA A 139 -15.23 -12.25 12.98
C ALA A 139 -14.54 -13.58 13.33
N ALA A 140 -14.84 -14.65 12.59
CA ALA A 140 -14.21 -15.96 12.75
C ALA A 140 -12.89 -16.08 11.97
N ASP A 141 -12.54 -15.10 11.14
CA ASP A 141 -11.30 -15.14 10.38
C ASP A 141 -10.10 -14.88 11.29
N HIS A 142 -9.14 -15.78 11.20
CA HIS A 142 -7.80 -15.60 11.72
C HIS A 142 -6.81 -16.14 10.70
N TYR A 143 -6.17 -15.24 9.95
CA TYR A 143 -5.23 -15.64 8.92
C TYR A 143 -4.16 -14.58 8.63
N ILE A 144 -3.02 -15.04 8.12
CA ILE A 144 -2.05 -14.19 7.40
C ILE A 144 -2.35 -14.28 5.91
N GLY A 145 -2.55 -13.15 5.24
CA GLY A 145 -3.03 -13.12 3.87
C GLY A 145 -3.62 -11.78 3.46
N THR A 146 -4.01 -11.66 2.20
CA THR A 146 -4.70 -10.48 1.68
C THR A 146 -6.16 -10.42 2.15
N LEU A 147 -6.82 -9.28 1.92
CA LEU A 147 -8.28 -9.13 2.12
C LEU A 147 -9.11 -10.19 1.40
N THR A 148 -8.64 -10.62 0.22
CA THR A 148 -9.31 -11.62 -0.61
C THR A 148 -8.91 -13.06 -0.27
N ARG A 149 -8.31 -13.30 0.90
CA ARG A 149 -7.87 -14.63 1.36
C ARG A 149 -6.90 -15.30 0.38
N HIS A 150 -5.94 -14.53 -0.11
CA HIS A 150 -4.85 -14.99 -0.99
C HIS A 150 -3.49 -14.79 -0.32
N PRO A 151 -2.41 -15.40 -0.86
CA PRO A 151 -1.06 -15.13 -0.39
C PRO A 151 -0.78 -13.64 -0.29
N VAL A 152 -0.06 -13.24 0.75
CA VAL A 152 0.40 -11.86 0.92
C VAL A 152 1.26 -11.42 -0.27
N ARG A 153 1.31 -10.10 -0.49
CA ARG A 153 1.88 -9.52 -1.71
C ARG A 153 3.17 -8.74 -1.45
N ASP A 154 3.73 -8.85 -0.25
CA ASP A 154 5.07 -8.35 0.06
C ASP A 154 6.07 -8.84 -1.00
N VAL A 155 6.82 -7.91 -1.59
CA VAL A 155 7.86 -8.20 -2.58
C VAL A 155 9.00 -9.10 -2.07
N HIS A 156 9.23 -9.13 -0.76
CA HIS A 156 10.24 -9.99 -0.14
C HIS A 156 9.71 -11.40 0.18
N LEU A 157 8.38 -11.61 0.20
CA LEU A 157 7.74 -12.89 0.55
C LEU A 157 7.49 -13.78 -0.66
N VAL A 158 8.57 -14.15 -1.33
CA VAL A 158 8.57 -15.16 -2.40
C VAL A 158 9.47 -16.32 -2.00
N GLU A 159 8.89 -17.52 -1.90
CA GLU A 159 9.56 -18.77 -1.56
C GLU A 159 9.44 -19.74 -2.73
N ASN A 160 10.57 -20.19 -3.30
CA ASN A 160 10.59 -21.08 -4.46
C ASN A 160 9.77 -20.58 -5.67
N GLY A 161 9.68 -19.25 -5.83
CA GLY A 161 8.87 -18.62 -6.89
C GLY A 161 7.39 -18.46 -6.55
N GLU A 162 6.94 -18.89 -5.38
CA GLU A 162 5.56 -18.81 -4.91
C GLU A 162 5.40 -17.80 -3.77
N LYS A 163 4.21 -17.20 -3.68
CA LYS A 163 3.89 -16.26 -2.60
C LYS A 163 3.54 -17.01 -1.31
N VAL A 164 3.76 -16.37 -0.17
CA VAL A 164 3.47 -16.94 1.16
C VAL A 164 2.00 -16.73 1.55
N GLY A 165 1.33 -17.79 2.00
CA GLY A 165 -0.05 -17.75 2.50
C GLY A 165 -1.14 -18.03 1.45
N PRO A 166 -2.43 -17.85 1.78
CA PRO A 166 -2.91 -17.49 3.11
C PRO A 166 -2.61 -18.62 4.12
N LEU A 167 -2.34 -18.26 5.37
CA LEU A 167 -2.11 -19.21 6.47
C LEU A 167 -3.21 -19.00 7.50
N TYR A 168 -3.89 -20.06 7.91
CA TYR A 168 -5.09 -19.99 8.75
C TYR A 168 -4.88 -20.54 10.16
N GLY A 169 -5.70 -20.07 11.08
CA GLY A 169 -5.80 -20.56 12.45
C GLY A 169 -4.68 -20.04 13.36
N ASP A 170 -4.73 -20.43 14.63
CA ASP A 170 -3.88 -19.87 15.70
C ASP A 170 -2.37 -20.06 15.46
N ALA A 171 -2.00 -21.04 14.62
CA ALA A 171 -0.62 -21.32 14.24
C ALA A 171 -0.14 -20.53 13.01
N ALA A 172 -0.98 -19.64 12.44
CA ALA A 172 -0.66 -18.92 11.20
C ALA A 172 0.63 -18.10 11.33
N VAL A 173 0.77 -17.32 12.41
CA VAL A 173 1.98 -16.52 12.67
C VAL A 173 3.22 -17.40 12.83
N GLY A 174 3.16 -18.44 13.66
CA GLY A 174 4.30 -19.35 13.82
C GLY A 174 4.68 -20.06 12.52
N THR A 175 3.70 -20.45 11.70
CA THR A 175 3.95 -21.06 10.38
C THR A 175 4.61 -20.07 9.43
N PHE A 176 4.15 -18.81 9.43
CA PHE A 176 4.72 -17.74 8.64
C PHE A 176 6.18 -17.45 9.03
N ASP A 177 6.42 -17.31 10.34
CA ASP A 177 7.73 -17.06 10.94
C ASP A 177 8.73 -18.16 10.56
N ASN A 178 8.31 -19.43 10.68
CA ASN A 178 9.11 -20.59 10.27
C ASN A 178 9.48 -20.56 8.78
N ARG A 179 8.53 -20.23 7.89
CA ARG A 179 8.79 -20.09 6.44
C ARG A 179 9.76 -18.95 6.12
N CYS A 180 9.78 -17.91 6.95
CA CYS A 180 10.69 -16.78 6.80
C CYS A 180 12.05 -17.01 7.51
N GLY A 181 12.20 -18.09 8.29
CA GLY A 181 13.38 -18.29 9.14
C GLY A 181 13.49 -17.25 10.27
N ILE A 182 12.38 -16.62 10.64
CA ILE A 182 12.31 -15.58 11.68
C ILE A 182 11.84 -16.25 12.97
N ASP A 183 12.79 -16.80 13.73
CA ASP A 183 12.51 -17.35 15.06
C ASP A 183 12.61 -16.23 16.11
N LEU A 184 11.47 -15.63 16.44
CA LEU A 184 11.33 -14.61 17.49
C LEU A 184 10.60 -15.21 18.70
N PRO A 185 11.03 -14.93 19.93
CA PRO A 185 10.40 -15.48 21.13
C PRO A 185 8.95 -14.98 21.25
N ALA A 186 7.98 -15.83 20.87
CA ALA A 186 6.52 -15.66 20.95
C ALA A 186 6.03 -14.20 20.85
N ALA A 187 6.63 -13.41 19.96
CA ALA A 187 6.39 -11.98 19.87
C ALA A 187 5.10 -11.77 19.08
N SER A 188 3.97 -11.91 19.79
CA SER A 188 2.60 -11.70 19.34
C SER A 188 2.11 -12.71 18.29
N ALA A 189 1.20 -13.60 18.71
CA ALA A 189 0.47 -14.52 17.83
C ALA A 189 -0.60 -13.81 16.96
N GLN A 190 -0.58 -12.48 16.88
CA GLN A 190 -1.63 -11.72 16.22
C GLN A 190 -1.24 -11.34 14.79
N ALA A 191 -2.12 -11.71 13.86
CA ALA A 191 -2.11 -11.16 12.51
C ALA A 191 -2.75 -9.77 12.55
N ILE A 192 -2.00 -8.72 12.24
CA ILE A 192 -2.42 -7.32 12.23
C ILE A 192 -2.46 -6.80 10.80
N PHE A 193 -3.48 -6.02 10.47
CA PHE A 193 -3.56 -5.38 9.17
C PHE A 193 -2.46 -4.34 9.00
N ALA A 194 -1.70 -4.46 7.90
CA ALA A 194 -0.61 -3.57 7.54
C ALA A 194 -0.83 -3.02 6.12
N HIS A 195 -0.36 -1.80 5.89
CA HIS A 195 -0.24 -1.27 4.54
C HIS A 195 0.89 -1.99 3.80
N ASP A 196 2.00 -2.25 4.50
CA ASP A 196 3.16 -3.02 4.04
C ASP A 196 3.92 -2.41 2.83
N ASP A 197 3.71 -1.12 2.53
CA ASP A 197 4.48 -0.41 1.51
C ASP A 197 4.52 1.10 1.78
N ILE A 198 4.61 1.47 3.06
CA ILE A 198 4.63 2.88 3.46
C ILE A 198 6.00 3.50 3.22
N ASN A 199 6.01 4.48 2.33
CA ASN A 199 7.16 5.31 2.02
C ASN A 199 6.69 6.66 1.47
N VAL A 200 7.61 7.61 1.36
CA VAL A 200 7.31 9.00 0.95
C VAL A 200 6.75 9.14 -0.48
N LEU A 201 6.83 8.12 -1.33
CA LEU A 201 6.21 8.13 -2.66
C LEU A 201 4.71 7.81 -2.60
N ASN A 202 4.29 7.05 -1.59
CA ASN A 202 2.91 6.56 -1.42
C ASN A 202 2.06 7.50 -0.56
N ILE A 203 2.48 8.75 -0.42
CA ILE A 203 1.82 9.75 0.42
C ILE A 203 1.70 11.04 -0.40
N ILE A 204 0.50 11.64 -0.41
CA ILE A 204 0.28 12.98 -0.95
C ILE A 204 0.01 13.94 0.20
N VAL A 205 0.67 15.09 0.14
CA VAL A 205 0.46 16.22 1.03
C VAL A 205 -0.05 17.44 0.27
N ALA A 206 -0.85 18.25 0.95
CA ALA A 206 -1.29 19.54 0.44
C ALA A 206 -1.35 20.57 1.58
N GLN A 207 -1.24 21.84 1.20
CA GLN A 207 -1.40 22.95 2.13
C GLN A 207 -2.90 23.15 2.41
N GLU A 208 -3.28 23.15 3.68
CA GLU A 208 -4.62 23.48 4.17
C GLU A 208 -4.51 24.67 5.12
N GLY A 209 -4.76 25.87 4.60
CA GLY A 209 -4.48 27.11 5.34
C GLY A 209 -2.99 27.23 5.68
N ALA A 210 -2.68 27.37 6.98
CA ALA A 210 -1.30 27.44 7.46
C ALA A 210 -0.65 26.05 7.67
N ASP A 211 -1.43 24.97 7.66
CA ASP A 211 -0.96 23.62 7.95
C ASP A 211 -0.64 22.83 6.69
N LEU A 212 0.35 21.94 6.79
CA LEU A 212 0.57 20.88 5.82
C LEU A 212 -0.15 19.61 6.26
N LYS A 213 -1.02 19.06 5.39
CA LYS A 213 -1.85 17.88 5.70
C LYS A 213 -1.54 16.74 4.76
N VAL A 214 -1.67 15.52 5.28
CA VAL A 214 -1.76 14.33 4.44
C VAL A 214 -3.15 14.31 3.83
N VAL A 215 -3.21 14.25 2.49
CA VAL A 215 -4.46 14.24 1.72
C VAL A 215 -4.66 12.95 0.94
N ALA A 216 -3.65 12.09 0.86
CA ALA A 216 -3.82 10.70 0.42
C ALA A 216 -2.72 9.77 0.95
N VAL A 217 -3.11 8.54 1.29
CA VAL A 217 -2.25 7.37 1.40
C VAL A 217 -2.57 6.43 0.22
N LEU A 218 -1.55 6.10 -0.57
CA LEU A 218 -1.63 5.42 -1.86
C LEU A 218 -1.03 4.01 -1.80
N ASP A 219 -1.32 3.21 -2.83
CA ASP A 219 -0.68 1.91 -3.11
C ASP A 219 -0.87 0.85 -2.02
N TRP A 220 -2.11 0.40 -1.88
CA TRP A 220 -2.52 -0.68 -0.97
C TRP A 220 -2.27 -2.09 -1.56
N ALA A 221 -1.34 -2.22 -2.51
CA ALA A 221 -1.13 -3.45 -3.28
C ALA A 221 -0.47 -4.58 -2.48
N GLN A 222 0.35 -4.21 -1.50
CA GLN A 222 1.02 -5.15 -0.58
C GLN A 222 0.22 -5.34 0.72
N SER A 223 -0.89 -4.63 0.90
CA SER A 223 -1.61 -4.63 2.17
C SER A 223 -2.33 -5.95 2.45
N GLY A 224 -2.44 -6.28 3.73
CA GLY A 224 -2.98 -7.55 4.22
C GLY A 224 -2.74 -7.71 5.71
N TRP A 225 -2.99 -8.91 6.22
CA TRP A 225 -2.71 -9.28 7.60
C TRP A 225 -1.37 -9.99 7.68
N TYR A 226 -0.49 -9.48 8.54
CA TYR A 226 0.88 -9.92 8.75
C TYR A 226 1.15 -10.09 10.25
N PRO A 227 2.23 -10.78 10.66
CA PRO A 227 2.66 -10.73 12.05
C PRO A 227 2.84 -9.29 12.53
N GLU A 228 2.48 -9.00 13.78
CA GLU A 228 2.44 -7.64 14.33
C GLU A 228 3.70 -6.80 14.06
N TYR A 229 4.87 -7.45 14.09
CA TYR A 229 6.20 -6.86 13.95
C TYR A 229 6.58 -6.52 12.50
N TRP A 230 5.90 -7.11 11.52
CA TRP A 230 6.35 -7.20 10.13
C TRP A 230 6.53 -5.83 9.48
N GLU A 231 5.48 -5.01 9.50
CA GLU A 231 5.46 -3.70 8.85
C GLU A 231 6.53 -2.76 9.45
N SER A 232 6.71 -2.80 10.78
CA SER A 232 7.78 -2.07 11.45
C SER A 232 9.16 -2.56 11.01
N CYS A 233 9.38 -3.86 10.86
CA CYS A 233 10.67 -4.36 10.37
C CYS A 233 10.92 -3.90 8.94
N LYS A 234 9.94 -4.09 8.05
CA LYS A 234 10.06 -3.69 6.64
C LYS A 234 10.40 -2.23 6.48
N VAL A 235 9.61 -1.33 7.09
CA VAL A 235 9.80 0.12 6.97
C VAL A 235 11.17 0.58 7.51
N PHE A 236 11.69 -0.08 8.54
CA PHE A 236 13.03 0.20 9.09
C PHE A 236 14.17 -0.52 8.36
N SER A 237 13.88 -1.48 7.48
CA SER A 237 14.84 -2.26 6.70
C SER A 237 14.93 -1.88 5.23
N THR A 238 14.09 -0.97 4.71
CA THR A 238 14.10 -0.48 3.31
C THR A 238 15.39 0.29 2.91
N ARG A 239 16.51 0.10 3.61
CA ARG A 239 17.81 0.72 3.31
C ARG A 239 18.58 0.13 2.15
N VAL A 240 18.21 -1.04 1.61
CA VAL A 240 19.24 -1.85 0.92
C VAL A 240 19.18 -1.83 -0.62
N HIS A 241 18.06 -1.50 -1.30
CA HIS A 241 18.00 -1.72 -2.77
C HIS A 241 17.24 -0.68 -3.60
N SER A 242 17.61 0.61 -3.55
CA SER A 242 17.33 1.48 -4.69
C SER A 242 18.43 2.52 -4.93
N THR A 243 18.68 2.79 -6.21
CA THR A 243 19.75 3.63 -6.78
C THR A 243 20.01 4.94 -6.03
N LEU A 244 21.29 5.36 -6.04
CA LEU A 244 21.98 6.45 -5.32
C LEU A 244 21.25 7.80 -5.07
N PHE A 245 20.13 8.11 -5.73
CA PHE A 245 19.31 9.30 -5.45
C PHE A 245 18.23 9.08 -4.38
N PHE A 246 17.79 7.83 -4.18
CA PHE A 246 16.74 7.50 -3.20
C PHE A 246 17.27 7.39 -1.76
N THR A 247 18.55 7.08 -1.58
CA THR A 247 19.14 6.81 -0.26
C THR A 247 19.05 8.00 0.68
N ARG A 248 19.43 9.22 0.28
CA ARG A 248 19.41 10.37 1.22
C ARG A 248 18.01 10.77 1.69
N LEU A 249 17.03 10.72 0.78
CA LEU A 249 15.64 11.02 1.10
C LEU A 249 15.06 9.99 2.06
N MET A 250 15.35 8.70 1.82
CA MET A 250 14.96 7.60 2.69
C MET A 250 15.69 7.64 4.03
N GLU A 251 16.98 7.91 4.04
CA GLU A 251 17.79 8.05 5.26
C GLU A 251 17.23 9.14 6.17
N ASP A 252 16.93 10.34 5.62
CA ASP A 252 16.31 11.41 6.39
C ASP A 252 14.91 11.00 6.87
N TRP A 253 14.03 10.51 5.99
CA TRP A 253 12.71 9.99 6.40
C TRP A 253 12.79 8.98 7.54
N MET A 254 13.76 8.08 7.50
CA MET A 254 13.96 7.06 8.52
C MET A 254 14.33 7.60 9.89
N LEU A 255 14.97 8.78 9.97
CA LEU A 255 15.23 9.45 11.25
C LEU A 255 13.94 9.88 11.95
N TRP A 256 12.85 10.04 11.21
CA TRP A 256 11.56 10.47 11.73
C TRP A 256 10.59 9.33 12.01
N LEU A 257 10.82 8.15 11.44
CA LEU A 257 9.99 6.97 11.65
C LEU A 257 9.74 6.61 13.13
N PRO A 258 10.70 6.74 14.07
CA PRO A 258 10.43 6.50 15.49
C PRO A 258 9.36 7.42 16.10
N GLN A 259 9.06 8.56 15.47
CA GLN A 259 7.98 9.47 15.87
C GLN A 259 6.60 8.99 15.38
N VAL A 260 6.58 8.05 14.43
CA VAL A 260 5.40 7.57 13.73
C VAL A 260 5.05 6.15 14.16
N LEU A 261 6.05 5.27 14.20
CA LEU A 261 5.94 3.82 14.35
C LEU A 261 6.70 3.35 15.57
N THR A 262 6.25 2.25 16.17
CA THR A 262 7.08 1.50 17.12
C THR A 262 8.25 0.88 16.37
N PRO A 263 9.52 1.23 16.69
CA PRO A 263 10.67 0.60 16.06
C PRO A 263 10.72 -0.89 16.39
N PRO A 264 11.23 -1.74 15.47
CA PRO A 264 11.45 -3.14 15.78
C PRO A 264 12.56 -3.28 16.84
N SER A 265 12.45 -4.32 17.67
CA SER A 265 13.53 -4.74 18.57
C SER A 265 14.78 -5.12 17.77
N ASP A 266 15.95 -5.17 18.41
CA ASP A 266 17.18 -5.56 17.72
C ASP A 266 17.10 -7.00 17.20
N ALA A 267 16.49 -7.92 17.96
CA ALA A 267 16.24 -9.29 17.51
C ALA A 267 15.34 -9.35 16.26
N GLN A 268 14.26 -8.56 16.24
CA GLN A 268 13.36 -8.42 15.08
C GLN A 268 14.13 -7.90 13.86
N ARG A 269 14.91 -6.83 14.06
CA ARG A 269 15.71 -6.21 12.99
C ARG A 269 16.74 -7.18 12.42
N ASP A 270 17.48 -7.87 13.27
CA ASP A 270 18.56 -8.77 12.85
C ASP A 270 17.99 -9.96 12.06
N LYS A 271 16.93 -10.61 12.57
CA LYS A 271 16.28 -11.72 11.88
C LYS A 271 15.66 -11.29 10.56
N PHE A 272 14.96 -10.16 10.54
CA PHE A 272 14.36 -9.63 9.32
C PHE A 272 15.42 -9.25 8.27
N SER A 273 16.56 -8.69 8.70
CA SER A 273 17.69 -8.38 7.82
C SER A 273 18.26 -9.63 7.15
N VAL A 274 18.43 -10.71 7.91
CA VAL A 274 18.84 -12.02 7.37
C VAL A 274 17.80 -12.55 6.37
N PHE A 275 16.52 -12.48 6.71
CA PHE A 275 15.42 -12.89 5.83
C PHE A 275 15.48 -12.13 4.49
N VAL A 276 15.49 -10.79 4.51
CA VAL A 276 15.52 -9.97 3.29
C VAL A 276 16.78 -10.28 2.47
N SER A 277 17.95 -10.35 3.11
CA SER A 277 19.24 -10.65 2.46
C SER A 277 19.26 -11.99 1.73
N SER A 278 18.45 -12.96 2.16
CA SER A 278 18.33 -14.28 1.51
C SER A 278 17.44 -14.30 0.26
N ARG A 279 16.75 -13.19 -0.05
CA ARG A 279 15.74 -13.08 -1.12
C ARG A 279 16.11 -12.08 -2.22
N ILE A 280 17.33 -11.54 -2.19
CA ILE A 280 17.93 -10.68 -3.22
C ILE A 280 18.84 -11.53 -4.11
#